data_AF-A0A239AXC9-F1
#
_entry.id   AF-A0A239AXC9-F1
#
_cell.length_a   1.000
_cell.length_b   1.000
_cell.length_c   1.000
_cell.angle_alpha   90.00
_cell.angle_beta   90.00
_cell.angle_gamma   90.00
#
_symmetry.space_group_name_H-M   'P 1'
#
loop_
_entity.id
_entity.type
_entity.pdbx_description
1 polymer ?
#
loop_
_entity_poly.entity_id
_entity_poly.type
_entity_poly.pdbx_seq_one_letter_code
_entity_poly.pdbx_strand_id
1 'polypeptide(L)'
;MARKKEYNEDEVIEKAMRLFWRNGYETTSMQMLEKEMGINKFSIYSSFGSKNGVFLESIKCYKKKLNDILIPLKNTTNGVEGLKQYFYDFIAFSKDEHFGKGCLITNAANELQEDADPEIKAELRKFTAEIRNQFALALQKEKNQDPNTIEKKADYFIISMFGLASASRVFQKSQLDNYIENIFTNS
;
A
#
# COMPACT_ATOMS: atom_id res chain seq x y z
N MET A 1 30.03 -4.57 -22.32
CA MET A 1 29.42 -5.72 -21.62
C MET A 1 28.93 -5.22 -20.28
N ALA A 2 27.63 -5.34 -19.99
CA ALA A 2 27.09 -4.90 -18.69
C ALA A 2 27.72 -5.75 -17.58
N ARG A 3 28.40 -5.11 -16.61
CA ARG A 3 28.96 -5.79 -15.44
C ARG A 3 27.83 -6.50 -14.71
N LYS A 4 27.98 -7.79 -14.43
CA LYS A 4 26.98 -8.57 -13.70
C LYS A 4 26.80 -7.94 -12.31
N LYS A 5 25.55 -7.61 -11.94
CA LYS A 5 25.23 -7.07 -10.62
C LYS A 5 25.54 -8.14 -9.57
N GLU A 6 26.21 -7.76 -8.49
CA GLU A 6 26.63 -8.66 -7.41
C GLU A 6 25.53 -8.85 -6.34
N TYR A 7 24.32 -8.34 -6.58
CA TYR A 7 23.19 -8.38 -5.65
C TYR A 7 21.87 -8.70 -6.37
N ASN A 8 20.90 -9.19 -5.61
CA ASN A 8 19.53 -9.43 -6.06
C ASN A 8 18.70 -8.15 -5.88
N GLU A 9 18.16 -7.61 -6.98
CA GLU A 9 17.36 -6.38 -6.96
C GLU A 9 16.08 -6.49 -6.13
N ASP A 10 15.38 -7.63 -6.22
CA ASP A 10 14.13 -7.84 -5.50
C ASP A 10 14.37 -7.82 -3.98
N GLU A 11 15.45 -8.45 -3.52
CA GLU A 11 15.82 -8.49 -2.10
C GLU A 11 16.21 -7.11 -1.56
N VAL A 12 17.02 -6.35 -2.31
CA VAL A 12 17.44 -5.01 -1.84
C VAL A 12 16.28 -4.02 -1.88
N ILE A 13 15.37 -4.13 -2.84
CA ILE A 13 14.16 -3.29 -2.90
C ILE A 13 13.18 -3.66 -1.80
N GLU A 14 13.02 -4.94 -1.45
CA GLU A 14 12.18 -5.31 -0.30
C GLU A 14 12.70 -4.67 0.99
N LYS A 15 14.03 -4.66 1.19
CA LYS A 15 14.65 -3.98 2.35
C LYS A 15 14.41 -2.48 2.32
N ALA A 16 14.59 -1.84 1.16
CA ALA A 16 14.30 -0.41 0.99
C ALA A 16 12.83 -0.08 1.26
N MET A 17 11.91 -0.89 0.75
CA MET A 17 10.46 -0.77 0.99
C MET A 17 10.15 -0.83 2.47
N ARG A 18 10.69 -1.81 3.22
CA ARG A 18 10.49 -1.92 4.67
C ARG A 18 11.06 -0.71 5.41
N LEU A 19 12.21 -0.18 4.99
CA LEU A 19 12.79 1.04 5.56
C LEU A 19 11.88 2.25 5.36
N PHE A 20 11.45 2.50 4.11
CA PHE A 20 10.52 3.59 3.81
C PHE A 20 9.20 3.42 4.57
N TRP A 21 8.70 2.20 4.70
CA TRP A 21 7.47 1.92 5.43
C TRP A 21 7.60 2.23 6.92
N ARG A 22 8.75 1.91 7.53
CA ARG A 22 8.98 2.16 8.96
C ARG A 22 9.30 3.63 9.27
N ASN A 23 10.10 4.28 8.42
CA ASN A 23 10.67 5.60 8.71
C ASN A 23 9.87 6.73 8.07
N GLY A 24 9.22 6.48 6.93
CA GLY A 24 8.71 7.53 6.06
C GLY A 24 9.64 7.79 4.89
N TYR A 25 9.08 8.36 3.83
CA TYR A 25 9.84 8.78 2.65
C TYR A 25 10.80 9.92 3.03
N GLU A 26 10.33 10.98 3.66
CA GLU A 26 11.13 12.20 3.89
C GLU A 26 12.32 11.94 4.82
N THR A 27 12.07 11.20 5.91
CA THR A 27 13.09 10.90 6.92
C THR A 27 14.14 9.90 6.45
N THR A 28 13.87 9.12 5.39
CA THR A 28 14.79 8.11 4.88
C THR A 28 15.88 8.77 4.03
N SER A 29 17.14 8.65 4.44
CA SER A 29 18.30 9.21 3.73
C SER A 29 18.96 8.17 2.83
N MET A 30 19.76 8.65 1.85
CA MET A 30 20.57 7.75 1.00
C MET A 30 21.55 6.89 1.80
N GLN A 31 22.05 7.38 2.95
CA GLN A 31 22.94 6.61 3.83
C GLN A 31 22.18 5.48 4.54
N MET A 32 20.93 5.73 4.96
CA MET A 32 20.09 4.67 5.52
C MET A 32 19.77 3.61 4.47
N LEU A 33 19.49 4.02 3.23
CA LEU A 33 19.26 3.10 2.12
C LEU A 33 20.49 2.24 1.84
N GLU A 34 21.68 2.83 1.73
CA GLU A 34 22.94 2.09 1.57
C GLU A 34 23.12 1.03 2.66
N LYS A 35 22.91 1.42 3.92
CA LYS A 35 23.02 0.51 5.07
C LYS A 35 21.98 -0.61 5.04
N GLU A 36 20.71 -0.29 4.81
CA GLU A 36 19.62 -1.26 4.88
C GLU A 36 19.64 -2.20 3.67
N MET A 37 19.83 -1.66 2.46
CA MET A 37 19.87 -2.44 1.23
C MET A 37 21.11 -3.33 1.18
N GLY A 38 22.19 -2.95 1.89
CA GLY A 38 23.45 -3.71 1.91
C GLY A 38 24.25 -3.57 0.62
N ILE A 39 24.02 -2.50 -0.14
CA ILE A 39 24.75 -2.18 -1.38
C ILE A 39 25.25 -0.74 -1.32
N ASN A 40 26.39 -0.49 -1.95
CA ASN A 40 27.00 0.84 -1.92
C ASN A 40 26.18 1.88 -2.69
N LYS A 41 26.39 3.17 -2.37
CA LYS A 41 25.70 4.29 -2.99
C LYS A 41 25.80 4.32 -4.52
N PHE A 42 26.95 3.91 -5.09
CA PHE A 42 27.14 3.85 -6.54
C PHE A 42 26.21 2.82 -7.20
N SER A 43 26.07 1.64 -6.61
CA SER A 43 25.14 0.60 -7.08
C SER A 43 23.68 1.07 -7.00
N ILE A 44 23.31 1.81 -5.95
CA ILE A 44 21.97 2.40 -5.83
C ILE A 44 21.72 3.38 -6.98
N TYR A 45 22.62 4.34 -7.20
CA TYR A 45 22.47 5.30 -8.30
C TYR A 45 22.46 4.62 -9.67
N SER A 46 23.34 3.63 -9.88
CA SER A 46 23.43 2.93 -11.16
C SER A 46 22.19 2.11 -11.51
N SER A 47 21.44 1.63 -10.50
CA SER A 47 20.28 0.75 -10.75
C SER A 47 18.94 1.44 -10.59
N PHE A 48 18.86 2.42 -9.69
CA PHE A 48 17.61 3.05 -9.32
C PHE A 48 17.63 4.57 -9.55
N GLY A 49 18.78 5.14 -9.95
CA GLY A 49 18.90 6.55 -10.34
C GLY A 49 18.90 7.55 -9.20
N SER A 50 18.03 7.41 -8.21
CA SER A 50 17.87 8.35 -7.09
C SER A 50 17.11 7.74 -5.92
N LYS A 51 16.99 8.46 -4.79
CA LYS A 51 16.07 8.09 -3.71
C LYS A 51 14.64 7.90 -4.23
N ASN A 52 14.20 8.76 -5.14
CA ASN A 52 12.87 8.72 -5.75
C ASN A 52 12.68 7.43 -6.55
N GLY A 53 13.68 7.05 -7.36
CA GLY A 53 13.62 5.79 -8.11
C GLY A 53 13.61 4.56 -7.22
N VAL A 54 14.40 4.53 -6.13
CA VAL A 54 14.30 3.45 -5.12
C VAL A 54 12.91 3.42 -4.49
N PHE A 55 12.32 4.57 -4.22
CA PHE A 55 10.99 4.66 -3.64
C PHE A 55 9.89 4.20 -4.60
N LEU A 56 9.98 4.54 -5.89
CA LEU A 56 9.07 4.05 -6.93
C LEU A 56 9.12 2.53 -7.05
N GLU A 57 10.31 1.93 -7.06
CA GLU A 57 10.46 0.47 -7.04
C GLU A 57 9.94 -0.15 -5.73
N SER A 58 10.11 0.55 -4.60
CA SER A 58 9.54 0.14 -3.32
C SER A 58 8.00 0.13 -3.35
N ILE A 59 7.36 1.11 -3.98
CA ILE A 59 5.89 1.13 -4.18
C ILE A 59 5.47 -0.07 -5.02
N LYS A 60 6.18 -0.40 -6.10
CA LYS A 60 5.89 -1.58 -6.93
C LYS A 60 6.03 -2.89 -6.15
N CYS A 61 7.07 -3.01 -5.33
CA CYS A 61 7.27 -4.15 -4.43
C CYS A 61 6.10 -4.28 -3.44
N TYR A 62 5.70 -3.17 -2.82
CA TYR A 62 4.56 -3.11 -1.91
C TYR A 62 3.26 -3.54 -2.60
N LYS A 63 3.00 -3.05 -3.81
CA LYS A 63 1.84 -3.45 -4.63
C LYS A 63 1.81 -4.96 -4.88
N LYS A 64 2.95 -5.57 -5.20
CA LYS A 64 3.06 -7.01 -5.43
C LYS A 64 2.64 -7.80 -4.18
N LYS A 65 3.15 -7.42 -3.01
CA LYS A 65 2.78 -8.07 -1.72
C LYS A 65 1.31 -7.83 -1.36
N LEU A 66 0.80 -6.62 -1.58
CA LEU A 66 -0.61 -6.31 -1.34
C LEU A 66 -1.54 -7.10 -2.28
N ASN A 67 -1.08 -7.41 -3.50
CA ASN A 67 -1.87 -8.20 -4.42
C ASN A 67 -2.14 -9.63 -3.89
N ASP A 68 -1.29 -10.17 -3.02
CA ASP A 68 -1.50 -11.49 -2.41
C ASP A 68 -2.79 -11.51 -1.56
N ILE A 69 -3.06 -10.44 -0.80
CA ILE A 69 -4.31 -10.29 -0.04
C ILE A 69 -5.48 -9.81 -0.90
N LEU A 70 -5.21 -9.28 -2.10
CA LEU A 70 -6.24 -8.82 -3.05
C LEU A 70 -6.79 -9.96 -3.92
N ILE A 71 -6.02 -11.03 -4.12
CA ILE A 71 -6.42 -12.21 -4.92
C ILE A 71 -7.71 -12.86 -4.38
N PRO A 72 -7.87 -13.12 -3.06
CA PRO A 72 -9.12 -13.64 -2.50
C PRO A 72 -10.34 -12.77 -2.85
N LEU A 73 -10.21 -11.45 -2.74
CA LEU A 73 -11.26 -10.50 -3.10
C LEU A 73 -11.63 -10.57 -4.59
N LYS A 74 -10.64 -10.72 -5.48
CA LYS A 74 -10.88 -10.87 -6.92
C LYS A 74 -11.68 -12.13 -7.23
N ASN A 75 -11.39 -13.23 -6.53
CA ASN A 75 -11.94 -14.56 -6.80
C ASN A 75 -13.22 -14.88 -6.04
N THR A 76 -13.59 -14.10 -5.01
CA THR A 76 -14.84 -14.32 -4.26
C THR A 76 -16.08 -14.23 -5.15
N THR A 77 -17.12 -14.99 -4.83
CA THR A 77 -18.46 -14.83 -5.42
C THR A 77 -19.36 -13.90 -4.61
N ASN A 78 -19.07 -13.73 -3.31
CA ASN A 78 -19.74 -12.79 -2.43
C ASN A 78 -18.85 -11.55 -2.27
N GLY A 79 -19.22 -10.47 -2.96
CA GLY A 79 -18.40 -9.28 -3.08
C GLY A 79 -18.25 -8.52 -1.78
N VAL A 80 -19.36 -8.36 -1.05
CA VAL A 80 -19.40 -7.64 0.23
C VAL A 80 -18.63 -8.38 1.31
N GLU A 81 -18.85 -9.68 1.48
CA GLU A 81 -18.10 -10.48 2.45
C GLU A 81 -16.61 -10.55 2.09
N GLY A 82 -16.28 -10.66 0.80
CA GLY A 82 -14.90 -10.60 0.35
C GLY A 82 -14.23 -9.26 0.66
N LEU A 83 -14.95 -8.15 0.50
CA LEU A 83 -14.46 -6.82 0.88
C LEU A 83 -14.20 -6.72 2.37
N LYS A 84 -15.13 -7.24 3.18
CA LYS A 84 -14.98 -7.27 4.63
C LYS A 84 -13.75 -8.07 5.06
N GLN A 85 -13.56 -9.25 4.49
CA GLN A 85 -12.36 -10.05 4.75
C GLN A 85 -11.08 -9.33 4.31
N TYR A 86 -11.11 -8.66 3.15
CA TYR A 86 -9.98 -7.86 2.69
C TYR A 86 -9.58 -6.77 3.68
N PHE A 87 -10.54 -6.11 4.36
CA PHE A 87 -10.23 -5.11 5.40
C PHE A 87 -9.49 -5.74 6.60
N TYR A 88 -9.89 -6.94 7.02
CA TYR A 88 -9.19 -7.69 8.07
C TYR A 88 -7.77 -8.09 7.63
N ASP A 89 -7.64 -8.64 6.43
CA ASP A 89 -6.36 -9.06 5.86
C ASP A 89 -5.43 -7.86 5.68
N PHE A 90 -5.97 -6.71 5.29
CA PHE A 90 -5.22 -5.47 5.13
C PHE A 90 -4.67 -4.93 6.46
N ILE A 91 -5.45 -5.00 7.56
CA ILE A 91 -4.94 -4.67 8.89
C ILE A 91 -3.83 -5.63 9.30
N ALA A 92 -4.03 -6.94 9.08
CA ALA A 92 -3.02 -7.94 9.40
C ALA A 92 -1.73 -7.68 8.61
N PHE A 93 -1.84 -7.40 7.31
CA PHE A 93 -0.73 -7.03 6.45
C PHE A 93 -0.04 -5.72 6.88
N SER A 94 -0.82 -4.74 7.36
CA SER A 94 -0.29 -3.45 7.83
C SER A 94 0.45 -3.54 9.18
N LYS A 95 0.43 -4.72 9.80
CA LYS A 95 1.17 -5.08 11.01
C LYS A 95 2.28 -6.06 10.64
N ASP A 96 3.35 -5.56 9.99
CA ASP A 96 4.59 -6.35 9.84
C ASP A 96 5.13 -6.67 11.25
N GLU A 97 5.72 -7.87 11.43
CA GLU A 97 5.97 -8.57 12.71
C GLU A 97 6.73 -7.76 13.78
N HIS A 98 7.28 -6.61 13.43
CA HIS A 98 8.07 -5.75 14.29
C HIS A 98 7.53 -4.31 14.41
N PHE A 99 6.68 -3.84 13.49
CA PHE A 99 6.17 -2.46 13.48
C PHE A 99 4.79 -2.34 12.80
N GLY A 100 3.76 -1.95 13.55
CA GLY A 100 2.47 -1.53 13.01
C GLY A 100 2.55 -0.13 12.39
N LYS A 101 2.93 -0.04 11.11
CA LYS A 101 3.16 1.24 10.43
C LYS A 101 2.04 1.61 9.46
N GLY A 102 0.89 0.96 9.53
CA GLY A 102 -0.25 1.28 8.66
C GLY A 102 0.09 1.03 7.19
N CYS A 103 -0.41 1.87 6.29
CA CYS A 103 -0.20 1.70 4.85
C CYS A 103 0.99 2.55 4.35
N LEU A 104 1.96 1.94 3.65
CA LEU A 104 3.09 2.66 3.04
C LEU A 104 2.62 3.86 2.18
N ILE A 105 1.60 3.63 1.35
CA ILE A 105 1.06 4.62 0.42
C ILE A 105 0.40 5.78 1.17
N THR A 106 -0.39 5.49 2.21
CA THR A 106 -1.03 6.54 3.02
C THR A 106 0.02 7.37 3.76
N ASN A 107 1.08 6.75 4.27
CA ASN A 107 2.17 7.47 4.93
C ASN A 107 2.86 8.41 3.96
N ALA A 108 3.21 7.90 2.78
CA ALA A 108 3.84 8.69 1.74
C ALA A 108 2.96 9.86 1.31
N ALA A 109 1.68 9.62 1.05
CA ALA A 109 0.73 10.67 0.67
C ALA A 109 0.63 11.80 1.73
N ASN A 110 0.77 11.47 3.01
CA ASN A 110 0.75 12.46 4.10
C ASN A 110 2.07 13.23 4.26
N GLU A 111 3.20 12.67 3.78
CA GLU A 111 4.52 13.31 3.88
C GLU A 111 4.86 14.17 2.65
N LEU A 112 4.31 13.84 1.48
CA LEU A 112 4.64 14.52 0.24
C LEU A 112 4.11 15.95 0.23
N GLN A 113 5.03 16.89 0.02
CA GLN A 113 4.73 18.31 -0.14
C GLN A 113 4.20 18.64 -1.56
N GLU A 114 3.73 19.86 -1.76
CA GLU A 114 3.18 20.32 -3.06
C GLU A 114 4.20 20.28 -4.20
N ASP A 115 5.49 20.36 -3.91
CA ASP A 115 6.60 20.30 -4.86
C ASP A 115 7.21 18.90 -5.02
N ALA A 116 6.69 17.89 -4.31
CA ALA A 116 7.21 16.53 -4.41
C ALA A 116 7.08 15.95 -5.83
N ASP A 117 7.97 15.01 -6.14
CA ASP A 117 8.16 14.43 -7.47
C ASP A 117 6.84 14.03 -8.15
N PRO A 118 6.54 14.55 -9.36
CA PRO A 118 5.32 14.22 -10.10
C PRO A 118 5.13 12.73 -10.36
N GLU A 119 6.20 11.96 -10.56
CA GLU A 119 6.13 10.52 -10.80
C GLU A 119 5.66 9.78 -9.55
N ILE A 120 6.15 10.17 -8.37
CA ILE A 120 5.69 9.61 -7.10
C ILE A 120 4.20 9.90 -6.92
N LYS A 121 3.77 11.15 -7.14
CA LYS A 121 2.34 11.53 -7.02
C LYS A 121 1.46 10.74 -7.99
N ALA A 122 1.92 10.57 -9.23
CA ALA A 122 1.22 9.78 -10.23
C ALA A 122 1.09 8.31 -9.80
N GLU A 123 2.15 7.72 -9.27
CA GLU A 123 2.15 6.32 -8.85
C GLU A 123 1.24 6.08 -7.62
N LEU A 124 1.19 7.03 -6.68
CA LEU A 124 0.23 6.98 -5.56
C LEU A 124 -1.22 7.08 -6.04
N ARG A 125 -1.53 8.00 -6.96
CA ARG A 125 -2.87 8.12 -7.56
C ARG A 125 -3.27 6.88 -8.34
N LYS A 126 -2.32 6.29 -9.07
CA LYS A 126 -2.54 5.04 -9.80
C LYS A 126 -2.86 3.91 -8.84
N PHE A 127 -2.10 3.77 -7.75
CA PHE A 127 -2.37 2.78 -6.72
C PHE A 127 -3.77 2.92 -6.12
N THR A 128 -4.17 4.13 -5.72
CA THR A 128 -5.49 4.33 -5.11
C THR A 128 -6.61 4.00 -6.08
N ALA A 129 -6.48 4.40 -7.35
CA ALA A 129 -7.44 4.07 -8.39
C ALA A 129 -7.53 2.55 -8.64
N GLU A 130 -6.40 1.84 -8.65
CA GLU A 130 -6.36 0.39 -8.84
C GLU A 130 -7.12 -0.37 -7.73
N ILE A 131 -6.90 -0.01 -6.46
CA ILE A 131 -7.60 -0.63 -5.33
C ILE A 131 -9.08 -0.26 -5.31
N ARG A 132 -9.41 1.03 -5.52
CA ARG A 132 -10.80 1.49 -5.62
C ARG A 132 -11.55 0.71 -6.71
N ASN A 133 -10.93 0.50 -7.86
CA ASN A 133 -11.53 -0.28 -8.95
C ASN A 133 -11.80 -1.73 -8.53
N GLN A 134 -10.90 -2.37 -7.76
CA GLN A 134 -11.19 -3.71 -7.23
C GLN A 134 -12.38 -3.71 -6.27
N PHE A 135 -12.58 -2.64 -5.50
CA PHE A 135 -13.74 -2.52 -4.63
C PHE A 135 -15.04 -2.36 -5.43
N ALA A 136 -15.02 -1.53 -6.47
CA ALA A 136 -16.15 -1.40 -7.39
C ALA A 136 -16.49 -2.74 -8.07
N LEU A 137 -15.48 -3.48 -8.54
CA LEU A 137 -15.67 -4.81 -9.14
C LEU A 137 -16.23 -5.83 -8.15
N ALA A 138 -15.83 -5.77 -6.88
CA ALA A 138 -16.41 -6.62 -5.85
C ALA A 138 -17.89 -6.27 -5.61
N LEU A 139 -18.22 -4.97 -5.49
CA LEU A 139 -19.59 -4.50 -5.30
C LEU A 139 -20.53 -4.84 -6.47
N GLN A 140 -20.02 -4.87 -7.71
CA GLN A 140 -20.78 -5.28 -8.89
C GLN A 140 -21.27 -6.74 -8.83
N LYS A 141 -20.69 -7.58 -7.97
CA LYS A 141 -21.14 -8.97 -7.77
C LYS A 141 -22.45 -9.05 -7.00
N GLU A 142 -22.83 -7.98 -6.29
CA GLU A 142 -24.10 -7.89 -5.59
C GLU A 142 -25.26 -7.59 -6.56
N LYS A 143 -26.41 -8.23 -6.31
CA LYS A 143 -27.60 -8.00 -7.13
C LYS A 143 -28.18 -6.61 -6.85
N ASN A 144 -28.72 -5.98 -7.89
CA ASN A 144 -29.53 -4.76 -7.81
C ASN A 144 -28.81 -3.49 -7.32
N GLN A 145 -27.49 -3.39 -7.46
CA GLN A 145 -26.80 -2.10 -7.28
C GLN A 145 -26.67 -1.36 -8.61
N ASP A 146 -27.12 -0.10 -8.64
CA ASP A 146 -26.87 0.76 -9.79
C ASP A 146 -25.41 1.25 -9.82
N PRO A 147 -24.86 1.58 -11.01
CA PRO A 147 -23.47 1.99 -11.14
C PRO A 147 -23.08 3.19 -10.26
N ASN A 148 -23.97 4.17 -10.05
CA ASN A 148 -23.64 5.36 -9.26
C ASN A 148 -23.55 5.04 -7.76
N THR A 149 -24.37 4.11 -7.26
CA THR A 149 -24.23 3.59 -5.90
C THR A 149 -22.91 2.85 -5.71
N ILE A 150 -22.49 2.03 -6.68
CA ILE A 150 -21.21 1.32 -6.64
C ILE A 150 -20.04 2.30 -6.56
N GLU A 151 -20.04 3.35 -7.37
CA GLU A 151 -18.96 4.36 -7.37
C GLU A 151 -18.84 5.05 -6.00
N LYS A 152 -19.96 5.51 -5.44
CA LYS A 152 -19.99 6.16 -4.12
C LYS A 152 -19.53 5.22 -3.00
N LYS A 153 -19.95 3.96 -3.05
CA LYS A 153 -19.51 2.94 -2.08
C LYS A 153 -18.03 2.64 -2.23
N ALA A 154 -17.52 2.51 -3.45
CA ALA A 154 -16.10 2.29 -3.69
C ALA A 154 -15.24 3.44 -3.14
N ASP A 155 -15.69 4.69 -3.32
CA ASP A 155 -15.09 5.88 -2.70
C ASP A 155 -15.11 5.81 -1.17
N TYR A 156 -16.27 5.47 -0.59
CA TYR A 156 -16.40 5.30 0.85
C TYR A 156 -15.43 4.22 1.40
N PHE A 157 -15.34 3.06 0.75
CA PHE A 157 -14.46 1.97 1.19
C PHE A 157 -12.98 2.33 1.06
N ILE A 158 -12.53 2.92 -0.05
CA ILE A 158 -11.11 3.26 -0.21
C ILE A 158 -10.66 4.32 0.81
N ILE A 159 -11.51 5.32 1.07
CA ILE A 159 -11.24 6.34 2.10
C ILE A 159 -11.24 5.71 3.50
N SER A 160 -12.22 4.86 3.79
CA SER A 160 -12.31 4.14 5.06
C SER A 160 -11.10 3.23 5.31
N MET A 161 -10.60 2.55 4.27
CA MET A 161 -9.41 1.72 4.34
C MET A 161 -8.16 2.56 4.71
N PHE A 162 -8.01 3.76 4.14
CA PHE A 162 -6.90 4.67 4.46
C PHE A 162 -7.00 5.24 5.87
N GLY A 163 -8.22 5.59 6.29
CA GLY A 163 -8.50 5.95 7.69
C GLY A 163 -8.13 4.82 8.64
N LEU A 164 -8.52 3.60 8.31
CA LEU A 164 -8.25 2.40 9.09
C LEU A 164 -6.75 2.07 9.17
N ALA A 165 -6.02 2.21 8.07
CA ALA A 165 -4.57 2.01 8.05
C ALA A 165 -3.87 2.99 9.01
N SER A 166 -4.31 4.25 9.02
CA SER A 166 -3.78 5.27 9.92
C SER A 166 -4.17 4.99 11.38
N ALA A 167 -5.43 4.62 11.61
CA ALA A 167 -5.98 4.27 12.92
C ALA A 167 -5.28 3.03 13.54
N SER A 168 -4.82 2.09 12.71
CA SER A 168 -4.16 0.85 13.18
C SER A 168 -2.92 1.07 14.05
N ARG A 169 -2.34 2.28 14.01
CA ARG A 169 -1.18 2.69 14.80
C ARG A 169 -1.52 3.13 16.23
N VAL A 170 -2.77 3.51 16.47
CA VAL A 170 -3.21 4.19 17.70
C VAL A 170 -4.25 3.36 18.44
N PHE A 171 -5.17 2.73 17.72
CA PHE A 171 -6.32 2.05 18.30
C PHE A 171 -6.07 0.54 18.48
N GLN A 172 -6.77 -0.02 19.47
CA GLN A 172 -6.68 -1.44 19.79
C GLN A 172 -7.41 -2.29 18.75
N LYS A 173 -7.06 -3.58 18.68
CA LYS A 173 -7.68 -4.54 17.73
C LYS A 173 -9.21 -4.51 17.80
N SER A 174 -9.80 -4.56 19.01
CA SER A 174 -11.25 -4.54 19.18
C SER A 174 -11.92 -3.29 18.61
N GLN A 175 -11.28 -2.12 18.70
CA GLN A 175 -11.81 -0.87 18.14
C GLN A 175 -11.75 -0.88 16.61
N LEU A 176 -10.67 -1.42 16.04
CA LEU A 176 -10.51 -1.56 14.59
C LEU A 176 -11.51 -2.58 14.03
N ASP A 177 -11.69 -3.72 14.71
CA ASP A 177 -12.67 -4.74 14.33
C ASP A 177 -14.10 -4.17 14.37
N ASN A 178 -14.46 -3.47 15.45
CA ASN A 178 -15.77 -2.78 15.55
C ASN A 178 -15.97 -1.77 14.41
N TYR A 179 -14.93 -1.05 14.01
CA TYR A 179 -15.00 -0.12 12.88
C TYR A 179 -15.28 -0.87 11.56
N ILE A 180 -14.56 -1.98 11.31
CA ILE A 180 -14.81 -2.83 10.14
C ILE A 180 -16.27 -3.30 10.12
N GLU A 181 -16.76 -3.88 11.22
CA GLU A 181 -18.15 -4.35 11.31
C GLU A 181 -19.17 -3.24 10.99
N ASN A 182 -18.94 -2.03 11.50
CA ASN A 182 -19.84 -0.89 11.29
C ASN A 182 -19.84 -0.35 9.87
N ILE A 183 -18.70 -0.38 9.16
CA ILE A 183 -18.64 0.00 7.75
C ILE A 183 -19.62 -0.87 6.97
N PHE A 184 -19.57 -2.19 7.14
CA PHE A 184 -20.36 -3.13 6.35
C PHE A 184 -21.83 -3.23 6.78
N THR A 185 -22.16 -2.84 8.01
CA THR A 185 -23.55 -2.79 8.49
C THR A 185 -24.32 -1.58 7.93
N ASN A 186 -23.63 -0.48 7.65
CA ASN A 186 -24.23 0.76 7.14
C ASN A 186 -24.03 0.97 5.63
N SER A 187 -23.53 -0.05 4.91
CA SER A 187 -23.20 0.00 3.48
C SER A 187 -24.34 -0.42 2.56
#